data_AF-A0A3M1AHB1-F1
#
_entry.id   AF-A0A3M1AHB1-F1
#
_cell.length_a   1.000
_cell.length_b   1.000
_cell.length_c   1.000
_cell.angle_alpha   90.00
_cell.angle_beta   90.00
_cell.angle_gamma   90.00
#
_symmetry.space_group_name_H-M   'P 1'
#
loop_
_entity.id
_entity.type
_entity.pdbx_description
1 polymer ?
#
loop_
_entity_poly.entity_id
_entity_poly.type
_entity_poly.pdbx_seq_one_letter_code
_entity_poly.pdbx_strand_id
1 'polypeptide(L)'
;MFVLFDRTPHRHAKLIERLAMMRPMTSLIERELLPATGDIVELRENWIRMWVDKGHAVSFDGGRITAFRGICDRGRPMWLVRRSDKRHGYHSLHADPVDAVEEAQAAWDARRAGRKRWDEVERFAADLLRGRERLTVTIEDAYDSALCGPGIEAFLRRIGLGRVRRVSGRVAALMMKLEPQVGFVILVAMDRAAAAEGGAAQEGLAVAD
;
A
#
# COMPACT_ATOMS: atom_id res chain seq x y z
N MET A 1 -13.06 -30.01 26.15
CA MET A 1 -12.71 -30.19 24.73
C MET A 1 -13.42 -29.07 23.95
N PHE A 2 -12.74 -27.96 23.70
CA PHE A 2 -13.32 -26.84 22.95
C PHE A 2 -13.14 -27.11 21.46
N VAL A 3 -14.22 -27.46 20.77
CA VAL A 3 -14.26 -27.48 19.31
C VAL A 3 -14.25 -26.02 18.86
N LEU A 4 -13.09 -25.49 18.51
CA LEU A 4 -12.97 -24.25 17.76
C LEU A 4 -13.61 -24.51 16.40
N PHE A 5 -14.87 -24.15 16.24
CA PHE A 5 -15.48 -24.00 14.92
C PHE A 5 -14.66 -22.97 14.16
N ASP A 6 -13.82 -23.46 13.25
CA ASP A 6 -13.08 -22.62 12.33
C ASP A 6 -14.08 -21.93 11.40
N ARG A 7 -14.50 -20.70 11.75
CA ARG A 7 -15.45 -19.89 10.96
C ARG A 7 -14.82 -19.31 9.69
N THR A 8 -13.55 -19.62 9.43
CA THR A 8 -12.75 -19.05 8.35
C THR A 8 -13.28 -19.42 6.95
N PRO A 9 -13.74 -20.66 6.67
CA PRO A 9 -14.27 -21.02 5.35
C PRO A 9 -15.53 -20.22 4.99
N HIS A 10 -16.49 -20.10 5.92
CA HIS A 10 -17.73 -19.35 5.70
C HIS A 10 -17.50 -17.86 5.48
N ARG A 11 -16.50 -17.27 6.16
CA ARG A 11 -16.15 -15.86 5.98
C ARG A 11 -15.58 -15.60 4.58
N HIS A 12 -14.75 -16.50 4.07
CA HIS A 12 -14.18 -16.36 2.72
C HIS A 12 -15.25 -16.51 1.64
N ALA A 13 -16.17 -17.49 1.78
CA ALA A 13 -17.29 -17.65 0.86
C ALA A 13 -18.12 -16.37 0.72
N LYS A 14 -18.48 -15.73 1.84
CA LYS A 14 -19.20 -14.44 1.84
C LYS A 14 -18.44 -13.29 1.17
N LEU A 15 -17.10 -13.28 1.27
CA LEU A 15 -16.29 -12.26 0.60
C LEU A 15 -16.26 -12.49 -0.91
N ILE A 16 -16.16 -13.74 -1.35
CA ILE A 16 -16.18 -14.14 -2.76
C ILE A 16 -17.55 -13.82 -3.37
N GLU A 17 -18.64 -14.21 -2.71
CA GLU A 17 -20.02 -13.86 -3.11
C GLU A 17 -20.17 -12.34 -3.23
N ARG A 18 -19.72 -11.59 -2.21
CA ARG A 18 -19.79 -10.13 -2.24
C ARG A 18 -18.99 -9.54 -3.39
N LEU A 19 -17.82 -10.09 -3.73
CA LEU A 19 -17.03 -9.67 -4.89
C LEU A 19 -17.75 -9.95 -6.21
N ALA A 20 -18.31 -11.16 -6.37
CA ALA A 20 -19.09 -11.53 -7.55
C ALA A 20 -20.28 -10.58 -7.77
N MET A 21 -20.97 -10.19 -6.69
CA MET A 21 -22.08 -9.23 -6.75
C MET A 21 -21.67 -7.82 -7.21
N MET A 22 -20.39 -7.46 -7.17
CA MET A 22 -19.90 -6.17 -7.67
C MET A 22 -19.68 -6.14 -9.18
N ARG A 23 -19.80 -7.27 -9.88
CA ARG A 23 -19.52 -7.32 -11.33
C ARG A 23 -20.62 -6.58 -12.11
N PRO A 24 -20.27 -5.54 -12.89
CA PRO A 24 -21.25 -4.79 -13.67
C PRO A 24 -21.76 -5.63 -14.84
N MET A 25 -22.99 -5.35 -15.29
CA MET A 25 -23.59 -5.95 -16.50
C MET A 25 -23.54 -7.49 -16.53
N THR A 26 -23.73 -8.12 -15.37
CA THR A 26 -23.79 -9.59 -15.20
C THR A 26 -25.13 -9.93 -14.57
N SER A 27 -25.81 -10.96 -15.08
CA SER A 27 -27.10 -11.41 -14.53
C SER A 27 -26.94 -11.96 -13.12
N LEU A 28 -28.05 -12.05 -12.35
CA LEU A 28 -28.03 -12.63 -11.01
C LEU A 28 -27.52 -14.08 -11.01
N ILE A 29 -27.99 -14.88 -11.98
CA ILE A 29 -27.60 -16.29 -12.13
C ILE A 29 -26.11 -16.42 -12.40
N GLU A 30 -25.57 -15.62 -13.31
CA GLU A 30 -24.12 -15.61 -13.58
C GLU A 30 -23.32 -15.22 -12.34
N ARG A 31 -23.78 -14.23 -11.55
CA ARG A 31 -23.12 -13.83 -10.31
C ARG A 31 -23.12 -14.95 -9.26
N GLU A 32 -24.18 -15.74 -9.17
CA GLU A 32 -24.25 -16.91 -8.29
C GLU A 32 -23.33 -18.05 -8.75
N LEU A 33 -23.06 -18.15 -10.05
CA LEU A 33 -22.18 -19.16 -10.63
C LEU A 33 -20.69 -18.77 -10.59
N LEU A 34 -20.36 -17.48 -10.58
CA LEU A 34 -18.96 -16.98 -10.56
C LEU A 34 -18.08 -17.58 -9.45
N PRO A 35 -18.53 -17.76 -8.20
CA PRO A 35 -17.73 -18.43 -7.18
C PRO A 35 -17.30 -19.86 -7.56
N ALA A 36 -18.04 -20.53 -8.44
CA ALA A 36 -17.77 -21.89 -8.88
C ALA A 36 -16.89 -21.97 -10.15
N THR A 37 -16.66 -20.86 -10.86
CA THR A 37 -15.89 -20.88 -12.14
C THR A 37 -14.38 -20.94 -11.93
N GLY A 38 -13.88 -20.60 -10.73
CA GLY A 38 -12.45 -20.49 -10.44
C GLY A 38 -11.81 -19.17 -10.91
N ASP A 39 -12.61 -18.22 -11.42
CA ASP A 39 -12.11 -16.90 -11.86
C ASP A 39 -11.69 -16.01 -10.69
N ILE A 40 -12.27 -16.25 -9.51
CA ILE A 40 -11.92 -15.54 -8.28
C ILE A 40 -10.79 -16.29 -7.57
N VAL A 41 -9.61 -15.69 -7.52
CA VAL A 41 -8.42 -16.29 -6.92
C VAL A 41 -8.01 -15.57 -5.63
N GLU A 42 -7.50 -16.32 -4.66
CA GLU A 42 -6.83 -15.72 -3.49
C GLU A 42 -5.40 -15.31 -3.87
N LEU A 43 -5.03 -14.07 -3.55
CA LEU A 43 -3.68 -13.54 -3.67
C LEU A 43 -3.17 -13.00 -2.32
N ARG A 44 -1.85 -13.11 -2.13
CA ARG A 44 -1.14 -12.58 -0.97
C ARG A 44 0.09 -11.81 -1.42
N GLU A 45 -0.02 -10.49 -1.45
CA GLU A 45 1.03 -9.59 -1.94
C GLU A 45 1.10 -8.34 -1.06
N ASN A 46 2.31 -7.82 -0.81
CA ASN A 46 2.52 -6.60 -0.01
C ASN A 46 1.77 -6.60 1.33
N TRP A 47 1.84 -7.72 2.07
CA TRP A 47 1.15 -7.94 3.35
C TRP A 47 -0.39 -8.00 3.29
N ILE A 48 -0.99 -7.88 2.10
CA ILE A 48 -2.43 -7.91 1.89
C ILE A 48 -2.85 -9.30 1.44
N ARG A 49 -3.87 -9.84 2.09
CA ARG A 49 -4.63 -11.00 1.63
C ARG A 49 -5.91 -10.51 0.96
N MET A 50 -6.13 -10.91 -0.29
CA MET A 50 -7.32 -10.51 -1.06
C MET A 50 -7.81 -11.60 -1.99
N TRP A 51 -9.07 -11.49 -2.41
CA TRP A 51 -9.65 -12.25 -3.51
C TRP A 51 -9.78 -11.32 -4.71
N VAL A 52 -9.36 -11.80 -5.88
CA VAL A 52 -9.34 -11.04 -7.13
C VAL A 52 -10.15 -11.77 -8.18
N ASP A 53 -11.10 -11.07 -8.79
CA ASP A 53 -11.86 -11.56 -9.94
C ASP A 53 -11.03 -11.31 -11.21
N LYS A 54 -10.45 -12.38 -11.77
CA LYS A 54 -9.68 -12.30 -13.02
C LYS A 54 -10.55 -12.03 -14.25
N GLY A 55 -11.84 -12.36 -14.18
CA GLY A 55 -12.80 -12.10 -15.25
C GLY A 55 -13.30 -10.65 -15.24
N HIS A 56 -13.16 -9.93 -14.12
CA HIS A 56 -13.48 -8.52 -14.00
C HIS A 56 -12.21 -7.68 -13.93
N ALA A 57 -11.62 -7.46 -15.10
CA ALA A 57 -10.39 -6.71 -15.29
C ALA A 57 -10.58 -5.60 -16.34
N VAL A 58 -9.88 -4.48 -16.14
CA VAL A 58 -9.80 -3.38 -17.11
C VAL A 58 -8.35 -3.22 -17.53
N SER A 59 -8.12 -3.24 -18.84
CA SER A 59 -6.79 -3.12 -19.43
C SER A 59 -6.55 -1.71 -19.96
N PHE A 60 -5.34 -1.23 -19.74
CA PHE A 60 -4.87 0.11 -20.10
C PHE A 60 -3.57 -0.01 -20.91
N ASP A 61 -3.26 1.05 -21.66
CA ASP A 61 -1.98 1.19 -22.37
C ASP A 61 -1.63 -0.04 -23.23
N GLY A 62 -2.58 -0.46 -24.08
CA GLY A 62 -2.42 -1.63 -24.95
C GLY A 62 -2.27 -2.97 -24.20
N GLY A 63 -2.74 -3.06 -22.96
CA GLY A 63 -2.64 -4.25 -22.12
C GLY A 63 -1.36 -4.34 -21.28
N ARG A 64 -0.55 -3.27 -21.25
CA ARG A 64 0.64 -3.21 -20.38
C ARG A 64 0.29 -3.04 -18.91
N ILE A 65 -0.87 -2.46 -18.61
CA ILE A 65 -1.39 -2.29 -17.26
C ILE A 65 -2.79 -2.92 -17.20
N THR A 66 -3.06 -3.68 -16.14
CA THR A 66 -4.37 -4.26 -15.89
C THR A 66 -4.79 -3.99 -14.44
N ALA A 67 -5.99 -3.45 -14.27
CA ALA A 67 -6.64 -3.30 -12.97
C ALA A 67 -7.64 -4.45 -12.78
N PHE A 68 -7.41 -5.29 -11.77
CA PHE A 68 -8.30 -6.40 -11.42
C PHE A 68 -9.14 -6.03 -10.21
N ARG A 69 -10.46 -6.28 -10.28
CA ARG A 69 -11.35 -6.01 -9.14
C ARG A 69 -11.11 -7.04 -8.05
N GLY A 70 -11.08 -6.60 -6.81
CA GLY A 70 -10.92 -7.50 -5.67
C GLY A 70 -11.53 -7.01 -4.37
N ILE A 71 -11.41 -7.85 -3.34
CA ILE A 71 -11.85 -7.57 -1.98
C ILE A 71 -10.81 -8.13 -1.00
N CYS A 72 -10.40 -7.34 -0.01
CA CYS A 72 -9.46 -7.84 1.00
C CYS A 72 -10.16 -8.67 2.09
N ASP A 73 -9.38 -9.34 2.94
CA ASP A 73 -9.84 -10.08 4.12
C ASP A 73 -10.66 -9.28 5.13
N ARG A 74 -10.59 -7.95 5.07
CA ARG A 74 -11.43 -7.02 5.85
C ARG A 74 -12.75 -6.67 5.18
N GLY A 75 -13.03 -7.22 3.99
CA GLY A 75 -14.24 -6.91 3.23
C GLY A 75 -14.24 -5.51 2.62
N ARG A 76 -13.07 -4.90 2.38
CA ARG A 76 -12.98 -3.65 1.62
C ARG A 76 -12.77 -3.96 0.13
N PRO A 77 -13.65 -3.48 -0.76
CA PRO A 77 -13.41 -3.51 -2.19
C PRO A 77 -12.14 -2.72 -2.54
N MET A 78 -11.40 -3.18 -3.54
CA MET A 78 -10.18 -2.53 -4.01
C MET A 78 -9.83 -2.99 -5.43
N TRP A 79 -8.92 -2.26 -6.07
CA TRP A 79 -8.30 -2.64 -7.33
C TRP A 79 -6.87 -3.14 -7.08
N LEU A 80 -6.53 -4.29 -7.67
CA LEU A 80 -5.15 -4.72 -7.83
C LEU A 80 -4.67 -4.27 -9.21
N VAL A 81 -3.84 -3.23 -9.26
CA VAL A 81 -3.28 -2.70 -10.49
C VAL A 81 -1.91 -3.31 -10.74
N ARG A 82 -1.73 -3.97 -11.88
CA ARG A 82 -0.50 -4.70 -12.20
C ARG A 82 0.00 -4.31 -13.58
N ARG A 83 1.33 -4.15 -13.68
CA ARG A 83 2.03 -4.09 -14.96
C ARG A 83 2.37 -5.50 -15.44
N SER A 84 2.30 -5.74 -16.74
CA SER A 84 2.61 -7.04 -17.34
C SER A 84 4.05 -7.51 -17.06
N ASP A 85 4.99 -6.57 -16.89
CA ASP A 85 6.40 -6.85 -16.61
C ASP A 85 6.74 -6.97 -15.12
N LYS A 86 5.74 -6.89 -14.21
CA LYS A 86 5.96 -6.92 -12.76
C LYS A 86 5.15 -8.02 -12.09
N ARG A 87 5.80 -8.72 -11.17
CA ARG A 87 5.18 -9.75 -10.33
C ARG A 87 4.15 -9.17 -9.34
N HIS A 88 4.48 -8.04 -8.72
CA HIS A 88 3.67 -7.45 -7.66
C HIS A 88 2.84 -6.28 -8.17
N GLY A 89 1.57 -6.24 -7.75
CA GLY A 89 0.66 -5.13 -8.06
C GLY A 89 0.67 -4.02 -7.01
N TYR A 90 0.05 -2.89 -7.37
CA TYR A 90 -0.34 -1.81 -6.48
C TYR A 90 -1.80 -2.03 -6.04
N HIS A 91 -2.12 -1.74 -4.78
CA HIS A 91 -3.47 -1.91 -4.24
C HIS A 91 -4.11 -0.55 -4.02
N SER A 92 -5.18 -0.26 -4.75
CA SER A 92 -5.91 1.00 -4.66
C SER A 92 -7.28 0.80 -4.01
N LEU A 93 -7.69 1.72 -3.13
CA LEU A 93 -9.04 1.74 -2.55
C LEU A 93 -10.04 2.55 -3.39
N HIS A 94 -9.61 3.13 -4.52
CA HIS A 94 -10.51 3.87 -5.40
C HIS A 94 -11.65 2.98 -5.91
N ALA A 95 -12.82 3.58 -6.11
CA ALA A 95 -13.97 2.88 -6.64
C ALA A 95 -13.80 2.59 -8.13
N ASP A 96 -13.29 3.58 -8.86
CA ASP A 96 -13.08 3.57 -10.31
C ASP A 96 -11.70 2.99 -10.69
N PRO A 97 -11.59 2.17 -11.75
CA PRO A 97 -10.33 1.58 -12.18
C PRO A 97 -9.36 2.60 -12.81
N VAL A 98 -9.84 3.70 -13.38
CA VAL A 98 -9.00 4.77 -13.95
C VAL A 98 -8.25 5.46 -12.83
N ASP A 99 -8.96 5.94 -11.80
CA ASP A 99 -8.35 6.57 -10.62
C ASP A 99 -7.31 5.63 -9.96
N ALA A 100 -7.64 4.34 -9.87
CA ALA A 100 -6.74 3.33 -9.31
C ALA A 100 -5.44 3.19 -10.11
N VAL A 101 -5.51 3.28 -11.44
CA VAL A 101 -4.33 3.24 -12.31
C VAL A 101 -3.53 4.53 -12.19
N GLU A 102 -4.18 5.69 -12.12
CA GLU A 102 -3.51 6.97 -11.92
C GLU A 102 -2.73 7.00 -10.60
N GLU A 103 -3.37 6.56 -9.49
CA GLU A 103 -2.71 6.42 -8.19
C GLU A 103 -1.50 5.46 -8.27
N ALA A 104 -1.67 4.30 -8.91
CA ALA A 104 -0.60 3.32 -9.07
C ALA A 104 0.57 3.88 -9.89
N GLN A 105 0.28 4.62 -10.96
CA GLN A 105 1.28 5.23 -11.84
C GLN A 105 2.08 6.30 -11.08
N ALA A 106 1.39 7.20 -10.39
CA ALA A 106 2.02 8.20 -9.52
C ALA A 106 2.95 7.53 -8.48
N ALA A 107 2.48 6.47 -7.82
CA ALA A 107 3.30 5.72 -6.87
C ALA A 107 4.51 5.05 -7.52
N TRP A 108 4.39 4.49 -8.73
CA TRP A 108 5.54 3.90 -9.43
C TRP A 108 6.58 4.93 -9.85
N ASP A 109 6.14 6.11 -10.27
CA ASP A 109 7.02 7.21 -10.65
C ASP A 109 7.71 7.79 -9.41
N ALA A 110 7.00 7.97 -8.31
CA ALA A 110 7.59 8.33 -7.01
C ALA A 110 8.61 7.28 -6.52
N ARG A 111 8.31 5.98 -6.65
CA ARG A 111 9.30 4.91 -6.36
C ARG A 111 10.52 4.98 -7.28
N ARG A 112 10.35 5.31 -8.56
CA ARG A 112 11.45 5.46 -9.50
C ARG A 112 12.33 6.65 -9.12
N ALA A 113 11.73 7.78 -8.73
CA ALA A 113 12.45 8.95 -8.25
C ALA A 113 13.20 8.65 -6.94
N GLY A 114 12.52 8.07 -5.95
CA GLY A 114 13.12 7.72 -4.66
C GLY A 114 14.27 6.72 -4.78
N ARG A 115 14.20 5.75 -5.72
CA ARG A 115 15.32 4.83 -5.98
C ARG A 115 16.58 5.51 -6.49
N LYS A 116 16.50 6.69 -7.12
CA LYS A 116 17.69 7.47 -7.51
C LYS A 116 18.42 8.05 -6.30
N ARG A 117 17.73 8.20 -5.17
CA ARG A 117 18.27 8.69 -3.89
C ARG A 117 18.48 7.55 -2.88
N TRP A 118 18.50 6.29 -3.32
CA TRP A 118 18.48 5.16 -2.37
C TRP A 118 19.73 5.11 -1.49
N ASP A 119 20.91 5.39 -2.04
CA ASP A 119 22.16 5.42 -1.27
C ASP A 119 22.13 6.51 -0.17
N GLU A 120 21.44 7.62 -0.42
CA GLU A 120 21.23 8.69 0.57
C GLU A 120 20.36 8.17 1.73
N VAL A 121 19.24 7.52 1.40
CA VAL A 121 18.34 6.90 2.39
C VAL A 121 19.08 5.85 3.23
N GLU A 122 19.90 5.00 2.60
CA GLU A 122 20.64 3.96 3.32
C GLU A 122 21.69 4.54 4.27
N ARG A 123 22.42 5.57 3.84
CA ARG A 123 23.37 6.28 4.71
C ARG A 123 22.64 6.94 5.88
N PHE A 124 21.58 7.69 5.60
CA PHE A 124 20.78 8.37 6.63
C PHE A 124 20.19 7.37 7.64
N ALA A 125 19.62 6.25 7.15
CA ALA A 125 19.13 5.17 8.02
C ALA A 125 20.24 4.59 8.91
N ALA A 126 21.46 4.42 8.38
CA ALA A 126 22.60 3.97 9.19
C ALA A 126 22.99 5.00 10.27
N ASP A 127 22.89 6.29 9.96
CA ASP A 127 23.18 7.35 10.92
C ASP A 127 22.09 7.52 11.98
N LEU A 128 20.82 7.29 11.65
CA LEU A 128 19.72 7.14 12.61
C LEU A 128 19.97 5.97 13.58
N LEU A 129 20.47 4.83 13.08
CA LEU A 129 20.83 3.67 13.90
C LEU A 129 22.04 3.94 14.81
N ARG A 130 22.99 4.78 14.37
CA ARG A 130 24.14 5.21 15.20
C ARG A 130 23.81 6.37 16.13
N GLY A 131 22.63 6.99 16.00
CA GLY A 131 22.22 8.16 16.77
C GLY A 131 22.93 9.45 16.37
N ARG A 132 23.53 9.49 15.17
CA ARG A 132 24.15 10.70 14.62
C ARG A 132 23.12 11.67 14.07
N GLU A 133 21.98 11.14 13.61
CA GLU A 133 20.84 11.89 13.11
C GLU A 133 19.61 11.66 13.98
N ARG A 134 18.68 12.62 13.96
CA ARG A 134 17.38 12.52 14.63
C ARG A 134 16.28 12.82 13.64
N LEU A 135 15.27 11.95 13.61
CA LEU A 135 14.09 12.11 12.77
C LEU A 135 12.87 11.59 13.54
N THR A 136 11.73 12.27 13.39
CA THR A 136 10.43 11.72 13.79
C THR A 136 9.70 11.32 12.53
N VAL A 137 9.31 10.05 12.43
CA VAL A 137 8.53 9.52 11.31
C VAL A 137 7.08 9.39 11.74
N THR A 138 6.17 10.01 11.02
CA THR A 138 4.73 10.00 11.28
C THR A 138 4.01 8.97 10.41
N ILE A 139 2.73 8.74 10.71
CA ILE A 139 1.90 7.89 9.85
C ILE A 139 1.57 8.59 8.53
N GLU A 140 1.48 9.92 8.54
CA GLU A 140 1.31 10.75 7.35
C GLU A 140 2.50 10.58 6.40
N ASP A 141 3.75 10.57 6.91
CA ASP A 141 4.93 10.26 6.08
C ASP A 141 4.81 8.90 5.36
N ALA A 142 4.13 7.92 5.99
CA ALA A 142 3.88 6.63 5.37
C ALA A 142 2.81 6.72 4.28
N TYR A 143 1.71 7.43 4.51
CA TYR A 143 0.65 7.61 3.51
C TYR A 143 1.07 8.49 2.34
N ASP A 144 1.94 9.47 2.58
CA ASP A 144 2.54 10.34 1.56
C ASP A 144 3.71 9.65 0.83
N SER A 145 4.16 8.50 1.34
CA SER A 145 5.14 7.67 0.64
C SER A 145 4.54 6.96 -0.56
N ALA A 146 5.41 6.51 -1.46
CA ALA A 146 5.00 5.79 -2.66
C ALA A 146 4.47 4.37 -2.39
N LEU A 147 4.06 4.03 -1.16
CA LEU A 147 3.48 2.74 -0.79
C LEU A 147 1.95 2.76 -0.98
N CYS A 148 1.32 1.60 -0.94
CA CYS A 148 -0.14 1.54 -0.96
C CYS A 148 -0.70 1.65 0.47
N GLY A 149 -1.71 2.50 0.67
CA GLY A 149 -2.40 2.67 1.95
C GLY A 149 -2.80 1.34 2.62
N PRO A 150 -3.46 0.41 1.89
CA PRO A 150 -3.79 -0.91 2.43
C PRO A 150 -2.58 -1.73 2.88
N GLY A 151 -1.43 -1.59 2.20
CA GLY A 151 -0.20 -2.29 2.52
C GLY A 151 0.44 -1.75 3.80
N ILE A 152 0.46 -0.43 3.97
CA ILE A 152 0.91 0.24 5.19
C ILE A 152 0.10 -0.25 6.39
N GLU A 153 -1.23 -0.20 6.29
CA GLU A 153 -2.11 -0.67 7.37
C GLU A 153 -1.93 -2.16 7.70
N ALA A 154 -1.71 -2.99 6.67
CA ALA A 154 -1.51 -4.42 6.83
C ALA A 154 -0.18 -4.72 7.52
N PHE A 155 0.90 -4.07 7.08
CA PHE A 155 2.23 -4.17 7.69
C PHE A 155 2.20 -3.73 9.16
N LEU A 156 1.71 -2.52 9.45
CA LEU A 156 1.67 -1.98 10.82
C LEU A 156 0.87 -2.87 11.76
N ARG A 157 -0.26 -3.42 11.30
CA ARG A 157 -1.05 -4.35 12.10
C ARG A 157 -0.29 -5.63 12.41
N ARG A 158 0.41 -6.19 11.42
CA ARG A 158 1.15 -7.45 11.57
C ARG A 158 2.26 -7.33 12.62
N ILE A 159 2.89 -6.16 12.71
CA ILE A 159 3.96 -5.89 13.69
C ILE A 159 3.46 -5.27 15.01
N GLY A 160 2.15 -5.21 15.22
CA GLY A 160 1.55 -4.70 16.48
C GLY A 160 1.52 -3.17 16.60
N LEU A 161 1.82 -2.43 15.55
CA LEU A 161 1.87 -0.95 15.53
C LEU A 161 0.63 -0.30 14.89
N GLY A 162 -0.48 -1.02 14.74
CA GLY A 162 -1.67 -0.52 14.03
C GLY A 162 -2.37 0.71 14.63
N ARG A 163 -2.01 1.13 15.86
CA ARG A 163 -2.50 2.36 16.53
C ARG A 163 -1.43 3.43 16.67
N VAL A 164 -0.19 3.12 16.29
CA VAL A 164 0.95 4.03 16.44
C VAL A 164 0.91 5.06 15.32
N ARG A 165 1.00 6.33 15.71
CA ARG A 165 0.96 7.47 14.77
C ARG A 165 2.32 8.08 14.49
N ARG A 166 3.32 7.75 15.31
CA ARG A 166 4.68 8.27 15.21
C ARG A 166 5.68 7.30 15.81
N VAL A 167 6.84 7.22 15.19
CA VAL A 167 7.99 6.45 15.65
C VAL A 167 9.26 7.28 15.54
N SER A 168 10.29 6.93 16.29
CA SER A 168 11.60 7.54 16.10
C SER A 168 12.23 7.04 14.79
N GLY A 169 13.10 7.86 14.20
CA GLY A 169 13.87 7.50 13.00
C GLY A 169 14.72 6.25 13.22
N ARG A 170 15.23 6.03 14.45
CA ARG A 170 15.94 4.79 14.80
C ARG A 170 15.04 3.55 14.65
N VAL A 171 13.78 3.63 15.11
CA VAL A 171 12.81 2.53 14.94
C VAL A 171 12.44 2.36 13.47
N ALA A 172 12.25 3.44 12.72
CA ALA A 172 12.01 3.37 11.28
C ALA A 172 13.18 2.71 10.51
N ALA A 173 14.42 3.06 10.85
CA ALA A 173 15.61 2.46 10.25
C ALA A 173 15.78 0.97 10.62
N LEU A 174 15.38 0.56 11.84
CA LEU A 174 15.29 -0.86 12.18
C LEU A 174 14.22 -1.57 11.36
N MET A 175 13.04 -0.96 11.18
CA MET A 175 11.98 -1.52 10.33
C MET A 175 12.42 -1.65 8.88
N MET A 176 13.20 -0.71 8.34
CA MET A 176 13.78 -0.79 6.99
C MET A 176 14.66 -2.02 6.78
N LYS A 177 15.31 -2.55 7.82
CA LYS A 177 16.08 -3.81 7.72
C LYS A 177 15.19 -5.05 7.57
N LEU A 178 13.95 -4.99 8.05
CA LEU A 178 12.97 -6.07 7.94
C LEU A 178 12.12 -5.94 6.68
N GLU A 179 11.73 -4.70 6.36
CA GLU A 179 10.92 -4.34 5.20
C GLU A 179 11.58 -3.15 4.50
N PRO A 180 12.37 -3.39 3.43
CA PRO A 180 13.09 -2.34 2.71
C PRO A 180 12.19 -1.20 2.22
N GLN A 181 10.90 -1.46 1.98
CA GLN A 181 9.94 -0.43 1.57
C GLN A 181 9.81 0.74 2.57
N VAL A 182 10.14 0.53 3.85
CA VAL A 182 10.15 1.60 4.86
C VAL A 182 11.17 2.70 4.51
N GLY A 183 12.18 2.42 3.69
CA GLY A 183 13.09 3.46 3.19
C GLY A 183 12.38 4.58 2.43
N PHE A 184 11.28 4.30 1.72
CA PHE A 184 10.47 5.35 1.08
C PHE A 184 9.77 6.25 2.11
N VAL A 185 9.40 5.70 3.26
CA VAL A 185 8.80 6.48 4.37
C VAL A 185 9.85 7.37 5.02
N ILE A 186 11.07 6.85 5.21
CA ILE A 186 12.21 7.62 5.71
C ILE A 186 12.52 8.78 4.76
N LEU A 187 12.53 8.53 3.44
CA LEU A 187 12.76 9.54 2.42
C LEU A 187 11.75 10.71 2.50
N VAL A 188 10.45 10.41 2.60
CA VAL A 188 9.42 11.45 2.75
C VAL A 188 9.61 12.24 4.04
N ALA A 189 9.90 11.56 5.15
CA ALA A 189 10.14 12.21 6.43
C ALA A 189 11.40 13.10 6.41
N MET A 190 12.46 12.69 5.69
CA MET A 190 13.65 13.52 5.45
C MET A 190 13.31 14.78 4.67
N ASP A 191 12.58 14.64 3.56
CA ASP A 191 12.18 15.77 2.71
C ASP A 191 11.29 16.76 3.48
N ARG A 192 10.37 16.24 4.32
CA ARG A 192 9.56 17.07 5.23
C ARG A 192 10.41 17.82 6.25
N ALA A 193 11.40 17.16 6.86
CA ALA A 193 12.28 17.80 7.85
C ALA A 193 13.12 18.91 7.20
N ALA A 194 13.70 18.65 6.03
CA ALA A 194 14.48 19.62 5.28
C ALA A 194 13.63 20.85 4.88
N ALA A 195 12.37 20.64 4.47
CA ALA A 195 11.45 21.74 4.16
C ALA A 195 11.13 22.61 5.39
N ALA A 196 10.98 22.00 6.58
CA ALA A 196 10.72 22.73 7.82
C ALA A 196 11.92 23.59 8.26
N GLU A 197 13.14 23.07 8.11
CA GLU A 197 14.38 23.82 8.41
C GLU A 197 14.61 24.97 7.43
N GLY A 198 14.35 24.75 6.13
CA GLY A 198 14.44 25.79 5.10
C GLY A 198 13.41 26.91 5.29
N GLY A 199 12.20 26.59 5.74
CA GLY A 199 11.15 27.58 6.04
C GLY A 199 11.48 28.41 7.28
N ALA A 200 11.97 27.78 8.34
CA ALA A 200 12.39 28.49 9.56
C ALA A 200 13.55 29.47 9.30
N ALA A 201 14.47 29.12 8.39
CA ALA A 201 15.56 30.01 7.99
C ALA A 201 15.08 31.24 7.19
N GLN A 202 13.98 31.13 6.43
CA GLN A 202 13.40 32.25 5.68
C GLN A 202 12.57 33.19 6.58
N GLU A 203 11.83 32.67 7.56
CA GLU A 203 11.06 33.51 8.50
C GLU A 203 11.99 34.30 9.44
N GLY A 204 13.12 33.73 9.85
CA GLY A 204 14.11 34.43 10.69
C GLY A 204 14.80 35.62 9.99
N LEU A 205 14.81 35.65 8.65
CA LEU A 205 15.36 36.78 7.88
C LEU A 205 14.34 37.91 7.70
N ALA A 206 13.04 37.61 7.78
CA ALA A 206 11.95 38.58 7.54
C ALA A 206 11.52 39.39 8.78
N VAL A 207 12.04 39.06 9.97
CA VAL A 207 11.73 39.74 11.25
C VAL A 207 12.87 40.67 11.70
N ALA A 208 13.91 40.81 10.88
CA ALA A 208 15.10 41.60 11.18
C ALA A 208 15.11 43.02 10.56
N ASP A 209 13.97 43.50 10.06
CA ASP A 209 13.78 44.86 9.52
C ASP A 209 12.91 45.75 10.43
#